data_AF-A0A5B9DZL1-F1
#
_entry.id   AF-A0A5B9DZL1-F1
#
_cell.length_a   1.000
_cell.length_b   1.000
_cell.length_c   1.000
_cell.angle_alpha   90.00
_cell.angle_beta   90.00
_cell.angle_gamma   90.00
#
_symmetry.space_group_name_H-M   'P 1'
#
loop_
_entity.id
_entity.type
_entity.pdbx_description
1 polymer ?
#
loop_
_entity_poly.entity_id
_entity_poly.type
_entity_poly.pdbx_seq_one_letter_code
_entity_poly.pdbx_strand_id
1 'polypeptide(L)'
;MQKIKVEHLTKVFGPHPEQALRMLDQGVGNADIRKAGHAVGIADVSFDVEEGELLVVMGLSGSGKSTLLRCLNCLNPSSRGSIFIDGEDITRFDHEQLLDLRRRKISMVFQHFALFPHRSVADNAAYGLEVQGVDATERRQRALEALELVGLKGWEDSRPGQLSGGMQQRVGLARALAVKSDILLMDEAFSALDPLIRRDMQQELASLQRRMKKTIVFITHDLDEALQIGDRIVLMKDGRVVQIGTPEDILNNPANAYVERFVENVDMSRVLTARTVMGRAREVAFPQDGPRTVLHKMTEGSDTSMLVVERDHTLVGTVTLDELGKAVQDGRKSIVDLIQRDAPTIAPDTPLTDIINLMATWPYRLPVVDEQRRLLGVVTRPRVINALAQSSANHPADAAPESDERSANA
;
A
#
# COMPACT_ATOMS: atom_id res chain seq x y z
N MET A 1 1.09 -15.96 7.17
CA MET A 1 1.76 -16.34 8.43
C MET A 1 2.47 -15.09 8.92
N GLN A 2 2.34 -14.75 10.21
CA GLN A 2 2.95 -13.56 10.78
C GLN A 2 4.48 -13.63 10.68
N LYS A 3 5.06 -12.72 9.90
CA LYS A 3 6.51 -12.59 9.72
C LYS A 3 7.13 -11.73 10.81
N ILE A 4 6.44 -10.64 11.17
CA ILE A 4 6.81 -9.71 12.25
C ILE A 4 5.63 -9.58 13.20
N LYS A 5 5.89 -9.59 14.50
CA LYS A 5 4.88 -9.29 15.53
C LYS A 5 5.47 -8.34 16.56
N VAL A 6 4.75 -7.29 16.89
CA VAL A 6 5.14 -6.25 17.85
C VAL A 6 4.13 -6.22 18.98
N GLU A 7 4.59 -6.34 20.22
CA GLU A 7 3.73 -6.39 21.40
C GLU A 7 4.15 -5.32 22.43
N HIS A 8 3.23 -4.39 22.71
CA HIS A 8 3.34 -3.36 23.75
C HIS A 8 4.65 -2.56 23.69
N LEU A 9 5.17 -2.33 22.48
CA LEU A 9 6.49 -1.78 22.26
C LEU A 9 6.54 -0.31 22.68
N THR A 10 7.46 -0.01 23.58
CA THR A 10 7.66 1.33 24.12
C THR A 10 9.14 1.69 24.06
N LYS A 11 9.45 2.90 23.62
CA LYS A 11 10.79 3.46 23.62
C LYS A 11 10.78 4.86 24.19
N VAL A 12 11.52 5.04 25.28
CA VAL A 12 11.82 6.34 25.86
C VAL A 12 13.30 6.65 25.73
N PHE A 13 13.61 7.91 25.44
CA PHE A 13 14.96 8.47 25.44
C PHE A 13 15.17 9.36 26.67
N GLY A 14 16.40 9.40 27.16
CA GLY A 14 16.79 10.20 28.33
C GLY A 14 17.59 9.39 29.35
N PRO A 15 18.09 10.03 30.42
CA PRO A 15 19.03 9.41 31.37
C PRO A 15 18.42 8.31 32.25
N HIS A 16 17.12 8.40 32.54
CA HIS A 16 16.39 7.50 33.45
C HIS A 16 15.06 7.04 32.83
N PRO A 17 15.08 6.18 31.79
CA PRO A 17 13.88 5.77 31.07
C PRO A 17 12.81 5.12 31.98
N GLU A 18 13.22 4.41 33.04
CA GLU A 18 12.32 3.79 34.02
C GLU A 18 11.41 4.80 34.75
N GLN A 19 11.89 6.02 35.00
CA GLN A 19 11.05 7.07 35.59
C GLN A 19 9.94 7.48 34.62
N ALA A 20 10.30 7.71 33.36
CA ALA A 20 9.35 8.08 32.33
C ALA A 20 8.36 6.95 31.99
N LEU A 21 8.78 5.68 32.07
CA LEU A 21 7.85 4.54 31.96
C LEU A 21 6.79 4.57 33.07
N ARG A 22 7.19 4.80 34.33
CA ARG A 22 6.23 4.97 35.44
C ARG A 22 5.30 6.17 35.24
N MET A 23 5.80 7.27 34.68
CA MET A 23 4.97 8.43 34.33
C MET A 23 3.96 8.09 33.23
N LEU A 24 4.36 7.32 32.21
CA LEU A 24 3.46 6.82 31.18
C LEU A 24 2.37 5.90 31.76
N ASP A 25 2.72 4.99 32.67
CA ASP A 25 1.77 4.11 33.34
C ASP A 25 0.75 4.89 34.19
N GLN A 26 1.12 6.08 34.68
CA GLN A 26 0.24 7.00 35.41
C GLN A 26 -0.59 7.91 34.48
N GLY A 27 -0.48 7.76 33.16
CA GLY A 27 -1.20 8.57 32.18
C GLY A 27 -0.64 10.00 32.01
N VAL A 28 0.59 10.27 32.46
CA VAL A 28 1.22 11.58 32.29
C VAL A 28 1.49 11.82 30.80
N GLY A 29 1.13 13.02 30.33
CA GLY A 29 1.30 13.40 28.92
C GLY A 29 2.76 13.57 28.51
N ASN A 30 3.03 13.38 27.21
CA ASN A 30 4.37 13.51 26.62
C ASN A 30 5.04 14.87 26.90
N ALA A 31 4.27 15.94 27.05
CA ALA A 31 4.80 17.28 27.34
C ALA A 31 5.45 17.36 28.74
N ASP A 32 4.84 16.77 29.76
CA ASP A 32 5.38 16.81 31.12
C ASP A 32 6.53 15.81 31.31
N ILE A 33 6.48 14.67 30.60
CA ILE A 33 7.63 13.76 30.49
C ILE A 33 8.83 14.47 29.85
N ARG A 34 8.58 15.34 28.85
CA ARG A 34 9.62 16.19 28.24
C ARG A 34 10.21 17.20 29.22
N LYS A 35 9.37 17.83 30.06
CA LYS A 35 9.86 18.73 31.13
C LYS A 35 10.71 17.99 32.16
N ALA A 36 10.45 16.70 32.39
CA ALA A 36 11.28 15.85 33.23
C ALA A 36 12.59 15.37 32.57
N GLY A 37 12.91 15.82 31.35
CA GLY A 37 14.16 15.50 30.66
C GLY A 37 14.12 14.20 29.85
N HIS A 38 12.94 13.69 29.54
CA HIS A 38 12.75 12.45 28.76
C HIS A 38 11.95 12.69 27.48
N ALA A 39 12.22 11.94 26.42
CA ALA A 39 11.42 11.98 25.20
C ALA A 39 10.78 10.62 24.93
N VAL A 40 9.46 10.59 24.84
CA VAL A 40 8.72 9.40 24.43
C VAL A 40 8.83 9.29 22.91
N GLY A 41 9.53 8.25 22.44
CA GLY A 41 9.69 7.97 21.02
C GLY A 41 8.49 7.20 20.47
N ILE A 42 8.14 6.10 21.13
CA ILE A 42 6.91 5.33 20.90
C ILE A 42 6.38 4.82 22.24
N ALA A 43 5.07 4.64 22.36
CA ALA A 43 4.39 4.18 23.56
C ALA A 43 3.29 3.17 23.21
N ASP A 44 3.40 1.97 23.79
CA ASP A 44 2.41 0.89 23.70
C ASP A 44 1.97 0.56 22.26
N VAL A 45 2.94 0.41 21.37
CA VAL A 45 2.68 0.07 19.97
C VAL A 45 2.56 -1.44 19.83
N SER A 46 1.45 -1.92 19.25
CA SER A 46 1.22 -3.33 18.95
C SER A 46 0.63 -3.50 17.55
N PHE A 47 1.23 -4.37 16.74
CA PHE A 47 0.76 -4.75 15.41
C PHE A 47 1.53 -5.97 14.90
N ASP A 48 1.07 -6.53 13.80
CA ASP A 48 1.69 -7.65 13.09
C ASP A 48 1.90 -7.29 11.62
N VAL A 49 2.81 -8.02 10.97
CA VAL A 49 3.06 -7.97 9.53
C VAL A 49 3.12 -9.40 9.00
N GLU A 50 2.24 -9.70 8.06
CA GLU A 50 2.18 -10.99 7.38
C GLU A 50 3.32 -11.13 6.37
N GLU A 51 3.71 -12.38 6.10
CA GLU A 51 4.72 -12.66 5.09
C GLU A 51 4.30 -12.15 3.71
N GLY A 52 5.18 -11.37 3.10
CA GLY A 52 4.95 -10.76 1.80
C GLY A 52 4.05 -9.52 1.85
N GLU A 53 3.64 -9.04 3.02
CA GLU A 53 2.84 -7.81 3.17
C GLU A 53 3.70 -6.55 2.99
N LEU A 54 3.15 -5.54 2.32
CA LEU A 54 3.66 -4.17 2.33
C LEU A 54 2.88 -3.35 3.37
N LEU A 55 3.42 -3.27 4.58
CA LEU A 55 2.88 -2.45 5.66
C LEU A 55 3.44 -1.02 5.55
N VAL A 56 2.56 -0.04 5.47
CA VAL A 56 2.95 1.38 5.48
C VAL A 56 2.74 1.97 6.87
N VAL A 57 3.77 2.60 7.43
CA VAL A 57 3.70 3.34 8.69
C VAL A 57 3.67 4.84 8.39
N MET A 58 2.58 5.49 8.79
CA MET A 58 2.28 6.87 8.45
C MET A 58 2.12 7.76 9.68
N GLY A 59 2.28 9.08 9.50
CA GLY A 59 2.00 10.09 10.52
C GLY A 59 2.87 11.33 10.32
N LEU A 60 2.55 12.41 11.03
CA LEU A 60 3.33 13.65 10.96
C LEU A 60 4.77 13.47 11.43
N SER A 61 5.62 14.45 11.12
CA SER A 61 6.96 14.53 11.70
C SER A 61 6.88 14.50 13.23
N GLY A 62 7.75 13.71 13.87
CA GLY A 62 7.75 13.53 15.31
C GLY A 62 6.73 12.52 15.87
N SER A 63 5.95 11.83 15.03
CA SER A 63 4.97 10.83 15.51
C SER A 63 5.57 9.49 15.97
N GLY A 64 6.89 9.29 15.84
CA GLY A 64 7.59 8.09 16.31
C GLY A 64 7.91 7.03 15.24
N LYS A 65 7.54 7.25 13.97
CA LYS A 65 7.72 6.28 12.86
C LYS A 65 9.15 5.76 12.75
N SER A 66 10.12 6.66 12.55
CA SER A 66 11.52 6.27 12.38
C SER A 66 12.15 5.70 13.66
N THR A 67 11.56 5.97 14.83
CA THR A 67 11.92 5.29 16.08
C THR A 67 11.42 3.85 16.05
N LEU A 68 10.16 3.62 15.66
CA LEU A 68 9.58 2.28 15.52
C LEU A 68 10.40 1.41 14.56
N LEU A 69 10.73 1.91 13.36
CA LEU A 69 11.52 1.15 12.38
C LEU A 69 12.93 0.80 12.89
N ARG A 70 13.58 1.72 13.62
CA ARG A 70 14.87 1.45 14.26
C ARG A 70 14.75 0.44 15.40
N CYS A 71 13.61 0.39 16.10
CA CYS A 71 13.34 -0.67 17.08
C CYS A 71 13.12 -2.03 16.41
N LEU A 72 12.42 -2.10 15.28
CA LEU A 72 12.26 -3.34 14.49
C LEU A 72 13.60 -3.95 14.06
N ASN A 73 14.61 -3.12 13.83
CA ASN A 73 15.98 -3.55 13.51
C ASN A 73 16.90 -3.64 14.75
N CYS A 74 16.35 -3.46 15.96
CA CYS A 74 17.08 -3.34 17.23
C CYS A 74 18.27 -2.36 17.22
N LEU A 75 18.28 -1.37 16.32
CA LEU A 75 19.25 -0.27 16.32
C LEU A 75 19.00 0.67 17.50
N ASN A 76 17.73 0.81 17.87
CA ASN A 76 17.31 1.40 19.13
C ASN A 76 16.64 0.30 19.97
N PRO A 77 17.31 -0.25 21.00
CA PRO A 77 16.69 -1.20 21.91
C PRO A 77 15.43 -0.61 22.53
N SER A 78 14.36 -1.38 22.62
CA SER A 78 13.12 -0.97 23.26
C SER A 78 13.35 -0.72 24.76
N SER A 79 12.51 0.13 25.36
CA SER A 79 12.44 0.30 26.81
C SER A 79 11.54 -0.75 27.45
N ARG A 80 10.49 -1.19 26.74
CA ARG A 80 9.58 -2.28 27.13
C ARG A 80 8.92 -2.88 25.89
N GLY A 81 8.38 -4.08 26.02
CA GLY A 81 7.68 -4.79 24.96
C GLY A 81 8.61 -5.70 24.17
N SER A 82 8.01 -6.52 23.32
CA SER A 82 8.71 -7.55 22.54
C SER A 82 8.48 -7.37 21.05
N ILE A 83 9.45 -7.83 20.27
CA ILE A 83 9.43 -7.85 18.81
C ILE A 83 9.78 -9.28 18.43
N PHE A 84 8.92 -9.91 17.65
CA PHE A 84 9.12 -11.27 17.16
C PHE A 84 9.35 -11.22 15.65
N ILE A 85 10.36 -11.94 15.18
CA ILE A 85 10.60 -12.19 13.75
C ILE A 85 10.68 -13.70 13.56
N ASP A 86 9.91 -14.25 12.62
CA ASP A 86 9.80 -15.70 12.42
C ASP A 86 9.42 -16.46 13.72
N GLY A 87 8.69 -15.79 14.63
CA GLY A 87 8.28 -16.31 15.94
C GLY A 87 9.32 -16.19 17.07
N GLU A 88 10.52 -15.69 16.79
CA GLU A 88 11.61 -15.53 17.78
C GLU A 88 11.63 -14.11 18.36
N ASP A 89 11.67 -13.97 19.69
CA ASP A 89 11.75 -12.66 20.37
C ASP A 89 13.16 -12.04 20.23
N ILE A 90 13.32 -11.16 19.23
CA ILE A 90 14.60 -10.53 18.90
C ILE A 90 15.06 -9.52 19.96
N THR A 91 14.17 -9.08 20.86
CA THR A 91 14.54 -8.13 21.92
C THR A 91 15.45 -8.75 22.98
N ARG A 92 15.52 -10.09 23.01
CA ARG A 92 16.35 -10.87 23.93
C ARG A 92 17.65 -11.36 23.29
N PHE A 93 17.84 -11.08 22.00
CA PHE A 93 19.02 -11.51 21.28
C PHE A 93 20.27 -10.80 21.82
N ASP A 94 21.36 -11.56 21.90
CA ASP A 94 22.68 -10.99 22.14
C ASP A 94 23.24 -10.30 20.88
N HIS A 95 24.46 -9.80 20.98
CA HIS A 95 25.11 -9.08 19.89
C HIS A 95 25.30 -9.93 18.62
N GLU A 96 25.70 -11.20 18.77
CA GLU A 96 25.98 -12.08 17.62
C GLU A 96 24.69 -12.51 16.93
N GLN A 97 23.66 -12.84 17.71
CA GLN A 97 22.33 -13.16 17.20
C GLN A 97 21.72 -11.97 16.43
N LEU A 98 21.80 -10.75 16.98
CA LEU A 98 21.35 -9.54 16.29
C LEU A 98 22.16 -9.24 15.02
N LEU A 99 23.44 -9.59 15.01
CA LEU A 99 24.29 -9.41 13.83
C LEU A 99 23.91 -10.39 12.72
N ASP A 100 23.65 -11.67 13.05
CA ASP A 100 23.22 -12.67 12.08
C ASP A 100 21.85 -12.34 11.49
N LEU A 101 20.90 -11.93 12.34
CA LEU A 101 19.58 -11.44 11.94
C LEU A 101 19.70 -10.30 10.91
N ARG A 102 20.51 -9.28 11.21
CA ARG A 102 20.73 -8.12 10.32
C ARG A 102 21.49 -8.47 9.05
N ARG A 103 22.34 -9.49 9.09
CA ARG A 103 23.04 -9.95 7.88
C ARG A 103 22.11 -10.69 6.96
N ARG A 104 21.23 -11.55 7.47
CA ARG A 104 20.50 -12.54 6.65
C ARG A 104 19.04 -12.22 6.42
N LYS A 105 18.36 -11.64 7.41
CA LYS A 105 16.89 -11.55 7.44
C LYS A 105 16.37 -10.14 7.18
N ILE A 106 17.12 -9.10 7.55
CA ILE A 106 16.67 -7.70 7.46
C ILE A 106 17.59 -6.89 6.55
N SER A 107 17.03 -6.21 5.56
CA SER A 107 17.68 -5.09 4.88
C SER A 107 17.04 -3.77 5.25
N MET A 108 17.83 -2.70 5.32
CA MET A 108 17.34 -1.36 5.64
C MET A 108 17.72 -0.35 4.55
N VAL A 109 16.75 0.48 4.15
CA VAL A 109 16.93 1.63 3.26
C VAL A 109 16.65 2.89 4.07
N PHE A 110 17.65 3.78 4.15
CA PHE A 110 17.59 5.00 4.94
C PHE A 110 17.09 6.19 4.11
N GLN A 111 16.53 7.20 4.78
CA GLN A 111 16.07 8.46 4.19
C GLN A 111 17.19 9.19 3.44
N HIS A 112 18.36 9.33 4.08
CA HIS A 112 19.58 9.74 3.40
C HIS A 112 20.30 8.48 2.94
N PHE A 113 20.59 8.37 1.64
CA PHE A 113 20.99 7.14 0.94
C PHE A 113 22.13 6.35 1.61
N ALA A 114 22.92 7.01 2.47
CA ALA A 114 23.98 6.42 3.29
C ALA A 114 24.93 5.57 2.43
N LEU A 115 25.22 6.07 1.23
CA LEU A 115 26.18 5.46 0.32
C LEU A 115 27.59 5.84 0.75
N PHE A 116 28.51 4.90 0.59
CA PHE A 116 29.92 5.14 0.83
C PHE A 116 30.52 5.91 -0.36
N PRO A 117 30.93 7.18 -0.19
CA PRO A 117 31.34 8.04 -1.31
C PRO A 117 32.67 7.60 -1.94
N HIS A 118 33.46 6.82 -1.22
CA HIS A 118 34.75 6.30 -1.64
C HIS A 118 34.65 4.94 -2.36
N ARG A 119 33.45 4.35 -2.45
CA ARG A 119 33.18 3.08 -3.11
C ARG A 119 32.43 3.31 -4.42
N SER A 120 32.60 2.40 -5.39
CA SER A 120 31.79 2.42 -6.61
C SER A 120 30.31 2.10 -6.31
N VAL A 121 29.44 2.31 -7.29
CA VAL A 121 28.04 1.92 -7.22
C VAL A 121 27.89 0.41 -7.02
N ALA A 122 28.65 -0.40 -7.76
CA ALA A 122 28.70 -1.85 -7.60
C ALA A 122 29.16 -2.26 -6.20
N ASP A 123 30.20 -1.62 -5.67
CA ASP A 123 30.73 -1.94 -4.34
C ASP A 123 29.79 -1.53 -3.22
N ASN A 124 29.03 -0.43 -3.41
CA ASN A 124 27.95 -0.06 -2.51
C ASN A 124 26.86 -1.13 -2.51
N ALA A 125 26.42 -1.58 -3.68
CA ALA A 125 25.41 -2.63 -3.80
C ALA A 125 25.90 -3.98 -3.24
N ALA A 126 27.18 -4.31 -3.41
CA ALA A 126 27.78 -5.56 -2.93
C ALA A 126 28.11 -5.56 -1.43
N TYR A 127 28.07 -4.42 -0.75
CA TYR A 127 28.59 -4.28 0.62
C TYR A 127 27.99 -5.27 1.63
N GLY A 128 26.68 -5.50 1.59
CA GLY A 128 26.03 -6.45 2.50
C GLY A 128 26.55 -7.89 2.32
N LEU A 129 26.84 -8.27 1.08
CA LEU A 129 27.39 -9.59 0.73
C LEU A 129 28.87 -9.71 1.14
N GLU A 130 29.65 -8.63 1.02
CA GLU A 130 31.01 -8.57 1.56
C GLU A 130 31.03 -8.80 3.07
N VAL A 131 30.11 -8.18 3.81
CA VAL A 131 29.98 -8.35 5.26
C VAL A 131 29.53 -9.77 5.65
N GLN A 132 28.80 -10.46 4.77
CA GLN A 132 28.44 -11.87 4.93
C GLN A 132 29.59 -12.84 4.59
N GLY A 133 30.68 -12.36 4.00
CA GLY A 133 31.80 -13.21 3.55
C GLY A 133 31.53 -13.96 2.24
N VAL A 134 30.60 -13.48 1.41
CA VAL A 134 30.33 -14.05 0.07
C VAL A 134 31.53 -13.80 -0.85
N ASP A 135 31.84 -14.78 -1.70
CA ASP A 135 32.95 -14.71 -2.65
C ASP A 135 32.90 -13.45 -3.54
N ALA A 136 34.08 -12.95 -3.90
CA ALA A 136 34.22 -11.69 -4.63
C ALA A 136 33.55 -11.69 -6.01
N THR A 137 33.55 -12.83 -6.71
CA THR A 137 32.90 -12.96 -8.01
C THR A 137 31.39 -13.07 -7.86
N GLU A 138 30.92 -13.88 -6.92
CA GLU A 138 29.47 -14.03 -6.66
C GLU A 138 28.86 -12.70 -6.18
N ARG A 139 29.50 -12.00 -5.23
CA ARG A 139 28.97 -10.74 -4.71
C ARG A 139 28.88 -9.67 -5.79
N ARG A 140 29.86 -9.60 -6.70
CA ARG A 140 29.83 -8.63 -7.81
C ARG A 140 28.68 -8.98 -8.75
N GLN A 141 28.54 -10.24 -9.14
CA GLN A 141 27.45 -10.68 -10.02
C GLN A 141 26.07 -10.33 -9.45
N ARG A 142 25.81 -10.65 -8.16
CA ARG A 142 24.55 -10.32 -7.49
C ARG A 142 24.31 -8.82 -7.36
N ALA A 143 25.36 -8.03 -7.16
CA ALA A 143 25.27 -6.57 -7.14
C ALA A 143 24.88 -6.01 -8.52
N LEU A 144 25.47 -6.54 -9.61
CA LEU A 144 25.13 -6.14 -10.98
C LEU A 144 23.67 -6.49 -11.32
N GLU A 145 23.21 -7.69 -10.95
CA GLU A 145 21.80 -8.10 -11.12
C GLU A 145 20.85 -7.17 -10.36
N ALA A 146 21.18 -6.83 -9.11
CA ALA A 146 20.38 -5.88 -8.33
C ALA A 146 20.38 -4.47 -8.93
N LEU A 147 21.50 -4.01 -9.49
CA LEU A 147 21.60 -2.73 -10.18
C LEU A 147 20.80 -2.72 -11.48
N GLU A 148 20.79 -3.82 -12.23
CA GLU A 148 19.96 -3.97 -13.43
C GLU A 148 18.47 -3.93 -13.09
N LEU A 149 18.04 -4.60 -12.01
CA LEU A 149 16.65 -4.57 -11.55
C LEU A 149 16.16 -3.16 -11.21
N VAL A 150 17.02 -2.29 -10.69
CA VAL A 150 16.67 -0.89 -10.39
C VAL A 150 16.96 0.07 -11.56
N GLY A 151 17.33 -0.45 -12.72
CA GLY A 151 17.58 0.34 -13.94
C GLY A 151 18.88 1.16 -13.92
N LEU A 152 19.92 0.69 -13.23
CA LEU A 152 21.24 1.32 -13.14
C LEU A 152 22.34 0.57 -13.92
N LYS A 153 21.96 -0.25 -14.89
CA LYS A 153 22.90 -0.90 -15.81
C LYS A 153 23.76 0.16 -16.52
N GLY A 154 25.06 -0.07 -16.58
CA GLY A 154 26.06 0.85 -17.15
C GLY A 154 26.63 1.91 -16.18
N TRP A 155 26.12 1.98 -14.93
CA TRP A 155 26.60 2.93 -13.91
C TRP A 155 27.46 2.28 -12.83
N GLU A 156 27.82 1.02 -12.99
CA GLU A 156 28.30 0.16 -11.91
C GLU A 156 29.66 0.61 -11.36
N ASP A 157 30.52 1.12 -12.23
CA ASP A 157 31.84 1.63 -11.86
C ASP A 157 31.86 3.14 -11.51
N SER A 158 30.69 3.81 -11.59
CA SER A 158 30.57 5.22 -11.18
C SER A 158 30.66 5.37 -9.66
N ARG A 159 30.94 6.59 -9.19
CA ARG A 159 30.89 6.96 -7.77
C ARG A 159 29.55 7.64 -7.44
N PRO A 160 29.07 7.58 -6.17
CA PRO A 160 27.81 8.22 -5.77
C PRO A 160 27.71 9.70 -6.14
N GLY A 161 28.81 10.46 -6.05
CA GLY A 161 28.83 11.89 -6.40
C GLY A 161 28.63 12.19 -7.90
N GLN A 162 28.66 11.18 -8.77
CA GLN A 162 28.40 11.31 -10.20
C GLN A 162 26.94 10.98 -10.56
N LEU A 163 26.13 10.61 -9.56
CA LEU A 163 24.74 10.20 -9.73
C LEU A 163 23.77 11.29 -9.28
N SER A 164 22.61 11.37 -9.93
CA SER A 164 21.47 12.15 -9.43
C SER A 164 20.94 11.56 -8.11
N GLY A 165 20.17 12.34 -7.34
CA GLY A 165 19.56 11.86 -6.10
C GLY A 165 18.72 10.60 -6.28
N GLY A 166 17.90 10.55 -7.34
CA GLY A 166 17.12 9.36 -7.69
C GLY A 166 17.96 8.12 -8.00
N MET A 167 19.08 8.31 -8.68
CA MET A 167 20.02 7.22 -8.95
C MET A 167 20.71 6.75 -7.67
N GLN A 168 21.16 7.66 -6.80
CA GLN A 168 21.74 7.28 -5.49
C GLN A 168 20.76 6.46 -4.65
N GLN A 169 19.48 6.80 -4.70
CA GLN A 169 18.47 6.03 -4.01
C GLN A 169 18.30 4.61 -4.57
N ARG A 170 18.28 4.47 -5.90
CA ARG A 170 18.25 3.18 -6.58
C ARG A 170 19.46 2.32 -6.19
N VAL A 171 20.64 2.91 -5.99
CA VAL A 171 21.80 2.19 -5.43
C VAL A 171 21.54 1.70 -4.00
N GLY A 172 20.93 2.54 -3.16
CA GLY A 172 20.55 2.15 -1.79
C GLY A 172 19.55 0.98 -1.77
N LEU A 173 18.58 0.98 -2.69
CA LEU A 173 17.64 -0.12 -2.88
C LEU A 173 18.35 -1.37 -3.43
N ALA A 174 19.21 -1.24 -4.44
CA ALA A 174 19.99 -2.34 -4.99
C ALA A 174 20.86 -3.01 -3.91
N ARG A 175 21.48 -2.22 -3.03
CA ARG A 175 22.22 -2.73 -1.86
C ARG A 175 21.36 -3.60 -0.96
N ALA A 176 20.12 -3.18 -0.69
CA ALA A 176 19.18 -3.95 0.11
C ALA A 176 18.72 -5.23 -0.60
N LEU A 177 18.50 -5.17 -1.91
CA LEU A 177 18.01 -6.29 -2.73
C LEU A 177 19.09 -7.35 -3.00
N ALA A 178 20.35 -6.96 -3.17
CA ALA A 178 21.46 -7.86 -3.46
C ALA A 178 21.62 -8.96 -2.39
N VAL A 179 21.35 -8.61 -1.12
CA VAL A 179 21.45 -9.50 0.05
C VAL A 179 20.36 -10.59 0.06
N LYS A 180 19.25 -10.42 -0.67
CA LYS A 180 18.08 -11.33 -0.72
C LYS A 180 17.42 -11.59 0.65
N SER A 181 17.50 -10.65 1.59
CA SER A 181 16.87 -10.73 2.92
C SER A 181 15.34 -10.79 2.88
N ASP A 182 14.70 -11.43 3.86
CA ASP A 182 13.24 -11.65 3.88
C ASP A 182 12.43 -10.37 4.13
N ILE A 183 13.00 -9.46 4.93
CA ILE A 183 12.35 -8.24 5.41
C ILE A 183 13.09 -7.01 4.88
N LEU A 184 12.34 -6.06 4.33
CA LEU A 184 12.85 -4.76 3.89
C LEU A 184 12.24 -3.63 4.74
N LEU A 185 13.09 -2.93 5.46
CA LEU A 185 12.72 -1.77 6.28
C LEU A 185 13.09 -0.48 5.54
N MET A 186 12.15 0.42 5.31
CA MET A 186 12.38 1.64 4.54
C MET A 186 11.94 2.88 5.32
N ASP A 187 12.88 3.81 5.58
CA ASP A 187 12.64 5.05 6.34
C ASP A 187 12.54 6.24 5.39
N GLU A 188 11.32 6.72 5.06
CA GLU A 188 11.05 7.87 4.19
C GLU A 188 11.87 7.88 2.89
N ALA A 189 12.06 6.70 2.31
CA ALA A 189 13.06 6.51 1.26
C ALA A 189 12.79 7.46 0.08
N PHE A 190 11.55 7.67 -0.35
CA PHE A 190 11.21 8.46 -1.54
C PHE A 190 11.03 9.97 -1.29
N SER A 191 11.15 10.43 -0.04
CA SER A 191 10.83 11.82 0.35
C SER A 191 11.68 12.87 -0.36
N ALA A 192 12.95 12.56 -0.64
CA ALA A 192 13.90 13.46 -1.29
C ALA A 192 13.83 13.47 -2.83
N LEU A 193 12.89 12.71 -3.42
CA LEU A 193 12.78 12.58 -4.88
C LEU A 193 11.78 13.55 -5.49
N ASP A 194 12.10 13.98 -6.72
CA ASP A 194 11.17 14.66 -7.61
C ASP A 194 9.93 13.80 -7.89
N PRO A 195 8.74 14.41 -8.07
CA PRO A 195 7.47 13.67 -8.18
C PRO A 195 7.42 12.59 -9.27
N LEU A 196 8.08 12.80 -10.41
CA LEU A 196 8.12 11.82 -11.50
C LEU A 196 8.91 10.57 -11.08
N ILE A 197 10.14 10.77 -10.59
CA ILE A 197 11.05 9.68 -10.19
C ILE A 197 10.45 8.93 -8.99
N ARG A 198 9.82 9.65 -8.07
CA ARG A 198 9.09 9.08 -6.93
C ARG A 198 8.05 8.06 -7.38
N ARG A 199 7.19 8.41 -8.35
CA ARG A 199 6.16 7.51 -8.89
C ARG A 199 6.75 6.27 -9.53
N ASP A 200 7.78 6.43 -10.36
CA ASP A 200 8.47 5.31 -11.00
C ASP A 200 9.04 4.35 -9.95
N MET A 201 9.65 4.89 -8.88
CA MET A 201 10.22 4.10 -7.79
C MET A 201 9.16 3.36 -6.98
N GLN A 202 8.01 3.97 -6.72
CA GLN A 202 6.89 3.33 -6.03
C GLN A 202 6.32 2.17 -6.85
N GLN A 203 6.15 2.37 -8.17
CA GLN A 203 5.70 1.30 -9.08
C GLN A 203 6.69 0.13 -9.10
N GLU A 204 8.00 0.43 -9.14
CA GLU A 204 9.04 -0.60 -9.08
C GLU A 204 8.99 -1.34 -7.73
N LEU A 205 8.84 -0.63 -6.61
CA LEU A 205 8.72 -1.26 -5.28
C LEU A 205 7.51 -2.20 -5.20
N ALA A 206 6.34 -1.76 -5.69
CA ALA A 206 5.13 -2.57 -5.74
C ALA A 206 5.31 -3.81 -6.64
N SER A 207 5.95 -3.64 -7.81
CA SER A 207 6.31 -4.73 -8.72
C SER A 207 7.26 -5.74 -8.05
N LEU A 208 8.29 -5.25 -7.36
CA LEU A 208 9.27 -6.06 -6.64
C LEU A 208 8.61 -6.85 -5.50
N GLN A 209 7.73 -6.24 -4.72
CA GLN A 209 6.98 -6.92 -3.66
C GLN A 209 6.13 -8.06 -4.24
N ARG A 210 5.42 -7.83 -5.35
CA ARG A 210 4.57 -8.86 -5.99
C ARG A 210 5.40 -10.04 -6.52
N ARG A 211 6.55 -9.75 -7.13
CA ARG A 211 7.45 -10.75 -7.75
C ARG A 211 8.26 -11.54 -6.74
N MET A 212 8.76 -10.88 -5.70
CA MET A 212 9.71 -11.47 -4.75
C MET A 212 9.09 -11.87 -3.42
N LYS A 213 7.80 -11.53 -3.18
CA LYS A 213 7.06 -11.79 -1.93
C LYS A 213 7.84 -11.37 -0.68
N LYS A 214 8.55 -10.24 -0.77
CA LYS A 214 9.29 -9.64 0.34
C LYS A 214 8.32 -9.00 1.32
N THR A 215 8.60 -9.12 2.61
CA THR A 215 7.85 -8.42 3.65
C THR A 215 8.44 -7.03 3.80
N ILE A 216 7.64 -5.98 3.65
CA ILE A 216 8.13 -4.61 3.60
C ILE A 216 7.46 -3.78 4.69
N VAL A 217 8.25 -3.07 5.49
CA VAL A 217 7.75 -2.02 6.38
C VAL A 217 8.25 -0.68 5.85
N PHE A 218 7.33 0.10 5.29
CA PHE A 218 7.61 1.34 4.59
C PHE A 218 7.12 2.54 5.38
N ILE A 219 8.01 3.47 5.74
CA ILE A 219 7.63 4.73 6.39
C ILE A 219 7.45 5.81 5.34
N THR A 220 6.34 6.54 5.42
CA THR A 220 6.13 7.79 4.70
C THR A 220 5.31 8.79 5.50
N HIS A 221 5.34 10.04 5.07
CA HIS A 221 4.46 11.11 5.54
C HIS A 221 3.39 11.47 4.50
N ASP A 222 3.46 10.91 3.29
CA ASP A 222 2.59 11.22 2.16
C ASP A 222 1.49 10.16 2.03
N LEU A 223 0.25 10.59 2.25
CA LEU A 223 -0.93 9.73 2.26
C LEU A 223 -1.18 9.07 0.91
N ASP A 224 -0.95 9.78 -0.20
CA ASP A 224 -1.14 9.22 -1.52
C ASP A 224 -0.21 8.02 -1.75
N GLU A 225 1.02 8.08 -1.23
CA GLU A 225 1.96 6.94 -1.30
C GLU A 225 1.42 5.74 -0.54
N ALA A 226 0.97 5.94 0.71
CA ALA A 226 0.47 4.84 1.51
C ALA A 226 -0.74 4.15 0.89
N LEU A 227 -1.64 4.93 0.30
CA LEU A 227 -2.84 4.43 -0.35
C LEU A 227 -2.53 3.71 -1.67
N GLN A 228 -1.48 4.13 -2.37
CA GLN A 228 -1.12 3.56 -3.68
C GLN A 228 -0.39 2.21 -3.56
N ILE A 229 0.50 2.04 -2.57
CA ILE A 229 1.34 0.82 -2.48
C ILE A 229 1.07 -0.05 -1.25
N GLY A 230 0.39 0.47 -0.22
CA GLY A 230 0.19 -0.22 1.05
C GLY A 230 -0.90 -1.28 0.99
N ASP A 231 -0.58 -2.49 1.46
CA ASP A 231 -1.59 -3.52 1.75
C ASP A 231 -2.36 -3.15 3.03
N ARG A 232 -1.63 -2.64 4.04
CA ARG A 232 -2.15 -2.14 5.32
C ARG A 232 -1.39 -0.88 5.73
N ILE A 233 -2.07 0.00 6.45
CA ILE A 233 -1.54 1.27 6.93
C ILE A 233 -1.62 1.30 8.46
N VAL A 234 -0.53 1.66 9.12
CA VAL A 234 -0.44 1.99 10.54
C VAL A 234 -0.29 3.50 10.67
N LEU A 235 -1.36 4.20 11.07
CA LEU A 235 -1.31 5.63 11.29
C LEU A 235 -0.88 5.93 12.73
N MET A 236 0.16 6.74 12.88
CA MET A 236 0.76 7.09 14.17
C MET A 236 0.61 8.58 14.50
N LYS A 237 0.46 8.86 15.80
CA LYS A 237 0.46 10.21 16.38
C LYS A 237 1.08 10.16 17.77
N ASP A 238 1.97 11.11 18.07
CA ASP A 238 2.56 11.28 19.40
C ASP A 238 3.16 9.98 20.00
N GLY A 239 3.75 9.14 19.15
CA GLY A 239 4.38 7.87 19.55
C GLY A 239 3.42 6.69 19.67
N ARG A 240 2.12 6.88 19.40
CA ARG A 240 1.08 5.85 19.54
C ARG A 240 0.46 5.52 18.19
N VAL A 241 -0.02 4.29 18.06
CA VAL A 241 -0.88 3.89 16.94
C VAL A 241 -2.27 4.49 17.16
N VAL A 242 -2.78 5.18 16.14
CA VAL A 242 -4.11 5.78 16.14
C VAL A 242 -5.12 4.88 15.43
N GLN A 243 -4.71 4.30 14.29
CA GLN A 243 -5.54 3.39 13.52
C GLN A 243 -4.66 2.44 12.70
N ILE A 244 -5.12 1.20 12.55
CA ILE A 244 -4.55 0.22 11.61
C ILE A 244 -5.69 -0.26 10.73
N GLY A 245 -5.48 -0.31 9.43
CA GLY A 245 -6.48 -0.79 8.49
C GLY A 245 -5.95 -0.88 7.07
N THR A 246 -6.77 -1.41 6.16
CA THR A 246 -6.49 -1.31 4.72
C THR A 246 -6.60 0.15 4.27
N PRO A 247 -6.03 0.53 3.11
CA PRO A 247 -6.29 1.85 2.51
C PRO A 247 -7.77 2.23 2.48
N GLU A 248 -8.65 1.28 2.14
CA GLU A 248 -10.10 1.48 2.12
C GLU A 248 -10.68 1.76 3.52
N ASP A 249 -10.21 1.06 4.56
CA ASP A 249 -10.67 1.26 5.93
C ASP A 249 -10.28 2.63 6.48
N ILE A 250 -9.05 3.07 6.19
CA ILE A 250 -8.55 4.39 6.62
C ILE A 250 -9.42 5.51 6.02
N LEU A 251 -9.86 5.35 4.77
CA LEU A 251 -10.63 6.36 4.04
C LEU A 251 -12.12 6.35 4.39
N ASN A 252 -12.72 5.16 4.49
CA ASN A 252 -14.17 5.03 4.68
C ASN A 252 -14.59 5.02 6.15
N ASN A 253 -13.70 4.60 7.05
CA ASN A 253 -13.98 4.42 8.47
C ASN A 253 -12.86 5.06 9.33
N PRO A 254 -12.65 6.39 9.24
CA PRO A 254 -11.65 7.05 10.06
C PRO A 254 -12.00 6.94 11.55
N ALA A 255 -11.04 6.54 12.38
CA ALA A 255 -11.29 6.20 13.79
C ALA A 255 -11.53 7.43 14.69
N ASN A 256 -11.10 8.62 14.26
CA ASN A 256 -11.28 9.88 14.98
C ASN A 256 -11.00 11.09 14.09
N ALA A 257 -11.28 12.29 14.60
CA ALA A 257 -11.08 13.57 13.93
C ALA A 257 -9.65 13.83 13.43
N TYR A 258 -8.62 13.21 14.03
CA TYR A 258 -7.26 13.34 13.49
C TYR A 258 -7.08 12.52 12.21
N VAL A 259 -7.68 11.32 12.14
CA VAL A 259 -7.66 10.51 10.91
C VAL A 259 -8.51 11.16 9.81
N GLU A 260 -9.69 11.68 10.17
CA GLU A 260 -10.57 12.42 9.24
C GLU A 260 -9.80 13.56 8.55
N ARG A 261 -9.13 14.41 9.32
CA ARG A 261 -8.29 15.50 8.79
C ARG A 261 -7.15 15.06 7.89
N PHE A 262 -6.65 13.83 8.11
CA PHE A 262 -5.60 13.28 7.26
C PHE A 262 -6.13 12.90 5.88
N VAL A 263 -7.37 12.40 5.80
CA VAL A 263 -7.97 11.90 4.55
C VAL A 263 -8.78 12.95 3.77
N GLU A 264 -9.02 14.12 4.37
CA GLU A 264 -9.83 15.25 3.85
C GLU A 264 -9.46 15.77 2.45
N ASN A 265 -8.29 15.45 1.87
CA ASN A 265 -7.90 15.96 0.55
C ASN A 265 -7.44 14.86 -0.42
N VAL A 266 -7.81 13.61 -0.15
CA VAL A 266 -7.41 12.46 -0.97
C VAL A 266 -8.35 12.29 -2.17
N ASP A 267 -7.76 12.12 -3.36
CA ASP A 267 -8.49 11.72 -4.56
C ASP A 267 -8.87 10.23 -4.50
N MET A 268 -10.08 9.98 -3.97
CA MET A 268 -10.65 8.64 -3.79
C MET A 268 -10.77 7.83 -5.08
N SER A 269 -10.82 8.48 -6.25
CA SER A 269 -10.95 7.78 -7.54
C SER A 269 -9.72 6.91 -7.87
N ARG A 270 -8.57 7.21 -7.26
CA ARG A 270 -7.31 6.47 -7.47
C ARG A 270 -7.16 5.25 -6.58
N VAL A 271 -7.87 5.22 -5.47
CA VAL A 271 -7.72 4.19 -4.43
C VAL A 271 -8.83 3.15 -4.52
N LEU A 272 -10.04 3.57 -4.89
CA LEU A 272 -11.16 2.65 -5.04
C LEU A 272 -10.96 1.73 -6.24
N THR A 273 -11.26 0.45 -6.07
CA THR A 273 -11.12 -0.58 -7.11
C THR A 273 -12.48 -1.11 -7.55
N ALA A 274 -12.50 -1.87 -8.64
CA ALA A 274 -13.69 -2.58 -9.11
C ALA A 274 -14.32 -3.43 -8.00
N ARG A 275 -13.51 -4.08 -7.16
CA ARG A 275 -13.93 -4.92 -6.04
C ARG A 275 -14.76 -4.13 -5.03
N THR A 276 -14.37 -2.89 -4.74
CA THR A 276 -15.03 -2.02 -3.76
C THR A 276 -16.39 -1.54 -4.27
N VAL A 277 -16.46 -1.19 -5.57
CA VAL A 277 -17.67 -0.57 -6.14
C VAL A 277 -18.63 -1.57 -6.80
N MET A 278 -18.18 -2.80 -7.10
CA MET A 278 -19.01 -3.77 -7.81
C MET A 278 -20.24 -4.17 -7.01
N GLY A 279 -21.29 -4.52 -7.74
CA GLY A 279 -22.49 -5.16 -7.21
C GLY A 279 -22.57 -6.61 -7.67
N ARG A 280 -23.46 -7.37 -7.03
CA ARG A 280 -23.85 -8.68 -7.54
C ARG A 280 -24.57 -8.52 -8.88
N ALA A 281 -24.18 -9.30 -9.88
CA ALA A 281 -24.94 -9.46 -11.11
C ALA A 281 -26.16 -10.34 -10.81
N ARG A 282 -27.29 -9.72 -10.45
CA ARG A 282 -28.50 -10.45 -10.02
C ARG A 282 -29.18 -11.17 -11.19
N GLU A 283 -29.21 -10.56 -12.36
CA GLU A 283 -29.81 -11.12 -13.57
C GLU A 283 -28.75 -11.32 -14.64
N VAL A 284 -28.66 -12.55 -15.14
CA VAL A 284 -27.77 -12.96 -16.24
C VAL A 284 -28.56 -13.81 -17.24
N ALA A 285 -28.08 -13.81 -18.49
CA ALA A 285 -28.59 -14.67 -19.54
C ALA A 285 -27.65 -15.85 -19.80
N PHE A 286 -28.20 -16.91 -20.38
CA PHE A 286 -27.43 -18.05 -20.88
C PHE A 286 -27.47 -18.08 -22.41
N PRO A 287 -26.44 -18.62 -23.10
CA PRO A 287 -26.40 -18.64 -24.57
C PRO A 287 -27.64 -19.29 -25.22
N GLN A 288 -28.24 -20.27 -24.55
CA GLN A 288 -29.41 -21.01 -25.01
C GLN A 288 -30.74 -20.33 -24.67
N ASP A 289 -30.73 -19.21 -23.94
CA ASP A 289 -31.95 -18.46 -23.64
C ASP A 289 -32.55 -17.90 -24.93
N GLY A 290 -33.89 -17.85 -24.98
CA GLY A 290 -34.63 -17.23 -26.06
C GLY A 290 -34.63 -15.70 -25.93
N PRO A 291 -34.60 -14.94 -27.04
CA PRO A 291 -34.57 -13.47 -27.00
C PRO A 291 -35.70 -12.83 -26.18
N ARG A 292 -36.92 -13.39 -26.21
CA ARG A 292 -38.06 -12.90 -25.40
C ARG A 292 -37.83 -13.05 -23.90
N THR A 293 -37.24 -14.16 -23.46
CA THR A 293 -36.94 -14.40 -22.04
C THR A 293 -35.93 -13.39 -21.54
N VAL A 294 -34.88 -13.13 -22.32
CA VAL A 294 -33.84 -12.15 -21.96
C VAL A 294 -34.40 -10.73 -21.94
N LEU A 295 -35.21 -10.34 -22.94
CA LEU A 295 -35.89 -9.05 -22.94
C LEU A 295 -36.79 -8.84 -21.72
N HIS A 296 -37.51 -9.88 -21.31
CA HIS A 296 -38.36 -9.80 -20.13
C HIS A 296 -37.53 -9.53 -18.87
N LYS A 297 -36.45 -10.30 -18.64
CA LYS A 297 -35.51 -10.07 -17.53
C LYS A 297 -34.92 -8.65 -17.56
N MET A 298 -34.54 -8.16 -18.74
CA MET A 298 -34.01 -6.80 -18.91
C MET A 298 -35.04 -5.72 -18.60
N THR A 299 -36.30 -5.93 -18.97
CA THR A 299 -37.39 -4.97 -18.73
C THR A 299 -37.72 -4.89 -17.24
N GLU A 300 -37.78 -6.02 -16.54
CA GLU A 300 -37.98 -6.06 -15.08
C GLU A 300 -36.83 -5.37 -14.33
N GLY A 301 -35.60 -5.53 -14.82
CA GLY A 301 -34.42 -4.88 -14.27
C GLY A 301 -34.23 -3.42 -14.66
N SER A 302 -35.06 -2.87 -15.56
CA SER A 302 -34.85 -1.54 -16.19
C SER A 302 -33.47 -1.39 -16.85
N ASP A 303 -33.01 -2.43 -17.52
CA ASP A 303 -31.65 -2.58 -18.03
C ASP A 303 -31.57 -2.52 -19.56
N THR A 304 -30.55 -1.86 -20.10
CA THR A 304 -30.32 -1.74 -21.55
C THR A 304 -29.34 -2.78 -22.12
N SER A 305 -28.70 -3.54 -21.24
CA SER A 305 -27.80 -4.65 -21.56
C SER A 305 -27.84 -5.73 -20.48
N MET A 306 -27.52 -6.96 -20.87
CA MET A 306 -27.42 -8.11 -19.97
C MET A 306 -26.16 -8.93 -20.23
N LEU A 307 -25.49 -9.34 -19.16
CA LEU A 307 -24.33 -10.22 -19.23
C LEU A 307 -24.76 -11.65 -19.56
N VAL A 308 -24.01 -12.31 -20.42
CA VAL A 308 -24.23 -13.70 -20.81
C VAL A 308 -23.13 -14.56 -20.22
N VAL A 309 -23.50 -15.60 -19.47
CA VAL A 309 -22.57 -16.51 -18.80
C VAL A 309 -22.88 -17.97 -19.15
N GLU A 310 -21.87 -18.82 -19.03
CA GLU A 310 -22.05 -20.27 -19.02
C GLU A 310 -22.59 -20.75 -17.66
N ARG A 311 -22.98 -22.02 -17.57
CA ARG A 311 -23.48 -22.63 -16.31
C ARG A 311 -22.46 -22.64 -15.18
N ASP A 312 -21.17 -22.58 -15.49
CA ASP A 312 -20.08 -22.51 -14.52
C ASP A 312 -19.71 -21.06 -14.13
N HIS A 313 -20.56 -20.09 -14.49
CA HIS A 313 -20.38 -18.64 -14.30
C HIS A 313 -19.23 -18.02 -15.12
N THR A 314 -18.67 -18.73 -16.10
CA THR A 314 -17.71 -18.13 -17.04
C THR A 314 -18.42 -17.11 -17.93
N LEU A 315 -17.86 -15.90 -18.02
CA LEU A 315 -18.41 -14.83 -18.85
C LEU A 315 -18.19 -15.12 -20.34
N VAL A 316 -19.30 -15.17 -21.10
CA VAL A 316 -19.30 -15.33 -22.55
C VAL A 316 -19.30 -13.99 -23.27
N GLY A 317 -20.08 -13.02 -22.78
CA GLY A 317 -20.19 -11.70 -23.39
C GLY A 317 -21.39 -10.90 -22.90
N THR A 318 -21.87 -9.97 -23.72
CA THR A 318 -23.02 -9.11 -23.41
C THR A 318 -24.03 -9.13 -24.57
N VAL A 319 -25.31 -8.97 -24.27
CA VAL A 319 -26.37 -8.72 -25.25
C VAL A 319 -27.07 -7.40 -24.95
N THR A 320 -27.53 -6.71 -26.00
CA THR A 320 -28.15 -5.38 -25.89
C THR A 320 -29.66 -5.43 -26.16
N LEU A 321 -30.39 -4.46 -25.60
CA LEU A 321 -31.85 -4.36 -25.77
C LEU A 321 -32.24 -4.27 -27.26
N ASP A 322 -31.49 -3.49 -28.05
CA ASP A 322 -31.77 -3.25 -29.46
C ASP A 322 -31.60 -4.51 -30.33
N GLU A 323 -30.54 -5.28 -30.11
CA GLU A 323 -30.28 -6.53 -30.83
C GLU A 323 -31.32 -7.60 -30.49
N LEU A 324 -31.70 -7.70 -29.22
CA LEU A 324 -32.73 -8.61 -28.78
C LEU A 324 -34.10 -8.25 -29.35
N GLY A 325 -34.43 -6.95 -29.42
CA GLY A 325 -35.67 -6.47 -30.04
C GLY A 325 -35.79 -6.89 -31.51
N LYS A 326 -34.72 -6.71 -32.29
CA LYS A 326 -34.63 -7.19 -33.68
C LYS A 326 -34.77 -8.72 -33.76
N ALA A 327 -34.06 -9.44 -32.90
CA ALA A 327 -34.11 -10.91 -32.89
C ALA A 327 -35.49 -11.49 -32.58
N VAL A 328 -36.30 -10.81 -31.75
CA VAL A 328 -37.70 -11.19 -31.51
C VAL A 328 -38.57 -10.97 -32.74
N GLN A 329 -38.37 -9.87 -33.48
CA GLN A 329 -39.08 -9.62 -34.74
C GLN A 329 -38.72 -10.66 -35.80
N ASP A 330 -37.44 -11.05 -35.85
CA ASP A 330 -36.91 -12.07 -36.76
C ASP A 330 -37.29 -13.51 -36.36
N GLY A 331 -37.98 -13.70 -35.23
CA GLY A 331 -38.41 -15.02 -34.77
C GLY A 331 -37.26 -15.94 -34.32
N ARG A 332 -36.12 -15.39 -33.92
CA ARG A 332 -34.96 -16.18 -33.45
C ARG A 332 -35.28 -16.93 -32.16
N LYS A 333 -34.70 -18.12 -32.01
CA LYS A 333 -34.91 -19.02 -30.85
C LYS A 333 -33.80 -18.98 -29.81
N SER A 334 -32.64 -18.44 -30.15
CA SER A 334 -31.47 -18.34 -29.27
C SER A 334 -30.78 -16.99 -29.42
N ILE A 335 -30.02 -16.61 -28.40
CA ILE A 335 -29.21 -15.37 -28.39
C ILE A 335 -27.75 -15.59 -28.80
N VAL A 336 -27.30 -16.83 -29.04
CA VAL A 336 -25.89 -17.18 -29.31
C VAL A 336 -25.20 -16.25 -30.31
N ASP A 337 -25.86 -15.94 -31.43
CA ASP A 337 -25.31 -15.11 -32.51
C ASP A 337 -25.39 -13.60 -32.22
N LEU A 338 -26.06 -13.21 -31.13
CA LEU A 338 -26.22 -11.83 -30.67
C LEU A 338 -25.20 -11.47 -29.59
N ILE A 339 -24.44 -12.44 -29.07
CA ILE A 339 -23.53 -12.22 -27.97
C ILE A 339 -22.31 -11.41 -28.45
N GLN A 340 -22.16 -10.19 -27.94
CA GLN A 340 -20.97 -9.37 -28.10
C GLN A 340 -19.86 -9.90 -27.18
N ARG A 341 -18.92 -10.65 -27.76
CA ARG A 341 -17.82 -11.33 -27.03
C ARG A 341 -16.60 -10.44 -26.81
N ASP A 342 -16.53 -9.33 -27.55
CA ASP A 342 -15.52 -8.28 -27.48
C ASP A 342 -15.82 -7.24 -26.39
N ALA A 343 -16.87 -7.46 -25.59
CA ALA A 343 -17.20 -6.60 -24.46
C ALA A 343 -16.00 -6.48 -23.49
N PRO A 344 -15.61 -5.26 -23.09
CA PRO A 344 -14.52 -5.05 -22.15
C PRO A 344 -14.83 -5.69 -20.80
N THR A 345 -13.81 -6.32 -20.21
CA THR A 345 -13.86 -6.92 -18.88
C THR A 345 -12.84 -6.26 -17.98
N ILE A 346 -13.12 -6.15 -16.68
CA ILE A 346 -12.20 -5.58 -15.70
C ILE A 346 -11.85 -6.60 -14.61
N ALA A 347 -10.64 -6.50 -14.07
CA ALA A 347 -10.19 -7.30 -12.94
C ALA A 347 -10.67 -6.66 -11.61
N PRO A 348 -10.75 -7.41 -10.49
CA PRO A 348 -11.24 -6.87 -9.21
C PRO A 348 -10.41 -5.71 -8.68
N ASP A 349 -9.12 -5.69 -8.97
CA ASP A 349 -8.14 -4.68 -8.57
C ASP A 349 -8.05 -3.50 -9.55
N THR A 350 -8.87 -3.47 -10.60
CA THR A 350 -8.87 -2.36 -11.57
C THR A 350 -9.28 -1.04 -10.88
N PRO A 351 -8.46 0.03 -10.96
CA PRO A 351 -8.77 1.33 -10.33
C PRO A 351 -10.01 2.01 -10.92
N LEU A 352 -10.71 2.80 -10.10
CA LEU A 352 -11.92 3.51 -10.53
C LEU A 352 -11.66 4.50 -11.67
N THR A 353 -10.47 5.12 -11.74
CA THR A 353 -10.06 5.96 -12.88
C THR A 353 -10.11 5.21 -14.21
N ASP A 354 -9.65 3.97 -14.24
CA ASP A 354 -9.63 3.15 -15.45
C ASP A 354 -11.04 2.68 -15.81
N ILE A 355 -11.84 2.36 -14.79
CA ILE A 355 -13.28 2.06 -14.97
C ILE A 355 -14.01 3.26 -15.58
N ILE A 356 -13.76 4.48 -15.09
CA ILE A 356 -14.38 5.71 -15.62
C ILE A 356 -13.99 5.91 -17.09
N ASN A 357 -12.71 5.73 -17.43
CA ASN A 357 -12.23 5.83 -18.82
C ASN A 357 -12.89 4.78 -19.73
N LEU A 358 -13.04 3.54 -19.27
CA LEU A 358 -13.75 2.50 -20.00
C LEU A 358 -15.24 2.84 -20.15
N MET A 359 -15.89 3.36 -19.11
CA MET A 359 -17.29 3.79 -19.17
C MET A 359 -17.52 5.01 -20.07
N ALA A 360 -16.48 5.77 -20.41
CA ALA A 360 -16.60 6.86 -21.37
C ALA A 360 -16.82 6.35 -22.81
N THR A 361 -16.29 5.17 -23.13
CA THR A 361 -16.40 4.55 -24.47
C THR A 361 -17.36 3.37 -24.51
N TRP A 362 -17.66 2.76 -23.35
CA TRP A 362 -18.57 1.64 -23.21
C TRP A 362 -19.88 2.04 -22.48
N PRO A 363 -21.02 2.14 -23.18
CA PRO A 363 -22.28 2.59 -22.61
C PRO A 363 -22.94 1.56 -21.67
N TYR A 364 -22.42 0.34 -21.58
CA TYR A 364 -23.05 -0.75 -20.83
C TYR A 364 -22.33 -1.05 -19.51
N ARG A 365 -22.85 -2.02 -18.77
CA ARG A 365 -22.24 -2.45 -17.51
C ARG A 365 -20.90 -3.12 -17.77
N LEU A 366 -19.96 -2.97 -16.84
CA LEU A 366 -18.64 -3.59 -16.91
C LEU A 366 -18.60 -4.84 -16.02
N PRO A 367 -18.41 -6.04 -16.60
CA PRO A 367 -18.25 -7.26 -15.83
C PRO A 367 -16.88 -7.31 -15.14
N VAL A 368 -16.89 -7.65 -13.84
CA VAL A 368 -15.68 -7.92 -13.06
C VAL A 368 -15.43 -9.42 -13.09
N VAL A 369 -14.26 -9.84 -13.56
CA VAL A 369 -13.92 -11.26 -13.74
C VAL A 369 -12.59 -11.64 -13.08
N ASP A 370 -12.44 -12.92 -12.72
CA ASP A 370 -11.15 -13.49 -12.31
C ASP A 370 -10.25 -13.87 -13.51
N GLU A 371 -9.08 -14.43 -13.23
CA GLU A 371 -8.11 -14.89 -14.23
C GLU A 371 -8.67 -15.98 -15.16
N GLN A 372 -9.67 -16.73 -14.71
CA GLN A 372 -10.37 -17.77 -15.48
C GLN A 372 -11.62 -17.24 -16.19
N ARG A 373 -11.82 -15.91 -16.21
CA ARG A 373 -13.00 -15.20 -16.75
C ARG A 373 -14.32 -15.54 -16.06
N ARG A 374 -14.30 -16.04 -14.82
CA ARG A 374 -15.53 -16.23 -14.04
C ARG A 374 -16.05 -14.89 -13.56
N LEU A 375 -17.36 -14.68 -13.67
CA LEU A 375 -18.01 -13.45 -13.26
C LEU A 375 -18.04 -13.33 -11.73
N LEU A 376 -17.34 -12.33 -11.19
CA LEU A 376 -17.31 -12.01 -9.77
C LEU A 376 -18.37 -10.96 -9.39
N GLY A 377 -18.65 -10.04 -10.31
CA GLY A 377 -19.58 -8.94 -10.08
C GLY A 377 -19.75 -8.04 -11.29
N VAL A 378 -20.45 -6.93 -11.11
CA VAL A 378 -20.70 -5.96 -12.16
C VAL A 378 -20.58 -4.54 -11.64
N VAL A 379 -19.93 -3.67 -12.40
CA VAL A 379 -19.84 -2.24 -12.12
C VAL A 379 -20.78 -1.48 -13.03
N THR A 380 -21.56 -0.57 -12.45
CA THR A 380 -22.54 0.27 -13.15
C THR A 380 -22.28 1.74 -12.89
N ARG A 381 -22.68 2.63 -13.81
CA ARG A 381 -22.52 4.09 -13.64
C ARG A 381 -23.08 4.59 -12.31
N PRO A 382 -24.30 4.22 -11.86
CA PRO A 382 -24.81 4.66 -10.57
C PRO A 382 -23.91 4.25 -9.39
N ARG A 383 -23.26 3.08 -9.45
CA ARG A 383 -22.35 2.64 -8.38
C ARG A 383 -21.05 3.44 -8.37
N VAL A 384 -20.49 3.73 -9.54
CA VAL A 384 -19.31 4.61 -9.68
C VAL A 384 -19.62 6.01 -9.17
N ILE A 385 -20.74 6.60 -9.62
CA ILE A 385 -21.17 7.94 -9.18
C ILE A 385 -21.44 7.97 -7.68
N ASN A 386 -22.12 6.96 -7.13
CA ASN A 386 -22.39 6.90 -5.70
C ASN A 386 -21.08 6.74 -4.89
N ALA A 387 -20.13 5.94 -5.36
CA ALA A 387 -18.83 5.83 -4.72
C ALA A 387 -18.08 7.18 -4.69
N LEU A 388 -18.11 7.93 -5.79
CA LEU A 388 -17.54 9.29 -5.86
C LEU A 388 -18.32 10.30 -4.99
N ALA A 389 -19.65 10.21 -4.95
CA ALA A 389 -20.47 11.11 -4.15
C ALA A 389 -20.30 10.87 -2.65
N GLN A 390 -20.19 9.62 -2.22
CA GLN A 390 -19.89 9.27 -0.82
C GLN A 390 -18.51 9.77 -0.41
N SER A 391 -17.53 9.79 -1.31
CA SER A 391 -16.25 10.44 -1.04
C SER A 391 -16.37 11.95 -0.85
N SER A 392 -17.20 12.63 -1.65
CA SER A 392 -17.41 14.08 -1.52
C SER A 392 -18.28 14.47 -0.31
N ALA A 393 -19.22 13.61 0.10
CA ALA A 393 -20.11 13.88 1.24
C ALA A 393 -19.40 13.79 2.61
N ASN A 394 -18.25 13.10 2.68
CA ASN A 394 -17.35 13.15 3.83
C ASN A 394 -16.52 14.43 3.91
N HIS A 395 -16.72 15.39 3.00
CA HIS A 395 -16.14 16.73 3.07
C HIS A 395 -17.24 17.72 3.47
N PRO A 396 -17.24 18.26 4.71
CA PRO A 396 -18.02 19.45 4.98
C PRO A 396 -17.39 20.60 4.18
N ALA A 397 -18.07 21.05 3.14
CA ALA A 397 -17.73 22.28 2.47
C ALA A 397 -17.88 23.47 3.45
N ASP A 398 -16.83 24.31 3.51
CA ASP A 398 -16.78 25.63 4.15
C ASP A 398 -17.17 25.72 5.63
N ALA A 399 -16.22 25.41 6.53
CA ALA A 399 -16.14 26.11 7.81
C ALA A 399 -15.22 27.33 7.62
N ALA A 400 -15.82 28.52 7.54
CA ALA A 400 -15.12 29.80 7.54
C ALA A 400 -14.08 29.86 8.68
N PRO A 401 -12.95 30.56 8.51
CA PRO A 401 -11.99 30.72 9.60
C PRO A 401 -12.66 31.50 10.73
N GLU A 402 -12.84 30.86 11.88
CA GLU A 402 -13.10 31.57 13.14
C GLU A 402 -11.92 32.52 13.37
N SER A 403 -12.20 33.81 13.22
CA SER A 403 -11.31 34.88 13.62
C SER A 403 -11.07 34.80 15.12
N ASP A 404 -9.83 34.49 15.52
CA ASP A 404 -9.31 34.68 16.87
C ASP A 404 -9.33 36.17 17.24
N GLU A 405 -10.50 36.70 17.62
CA GLU A 405 -10.60 37.86 18.48
C GLU A 405 -10.74 37.37 19.93
N ARG A 406 -9.61 37.23 20.63
CA ARG A 406 -9.49 37.46 22.08
C ARG A 406 -8.02 37.46 22.50
N SER A 407 -7.41 38.63 22.44
CA SER A 407 -6.36 39.02 23.37
C SER A 407 -6.65 40.46 23.76
N ALA A 408 -7.45 40.58 24.82
CA ALA A 408 -7.82 41.83 25.43
C ALA A 408 -6.63 42.49 26.13
N ASN A 409 -6.66 43.82 26.12
CA ASN A 409 -6.03 44.71 27.09
C ASN A 409 -6.07 44.15 28.52
N ALA A 410 -4.91 44.13 29.18
CA ALA A 410 -4.62 44.67 30.52
C ALA A 410 -3.27 44.15 31.01
#